data_AF-A0A1L3MHY2-F1
#
_entry.id   AF-A0A1L3MHY2-F1
#
_cell.length_a   1.000
_cell.length_b   1.000
_cell.length_c   1.000
_cell.angle_alpha   90.00
_cell.angle_beta   90.00
_cell.angle_gamma   90.00
#
_symmetry.space_group_name_H-M   'P 1'
#
loop_
_entity.id
_entity.type
_entity.pdbx_description
1 polymer ?
#
loop_
_entity_poly.entity_id
_entity_poly.type
_entity_poly.pdbx_seq_one_letter_code
_entity_poly.pdbx_strand_id
1 'polypeptide(L)' 'MSAATATPFDVVRRIGRFVSGVTGADRYERYVEHLRRVHPERPVPARADFWRAHYAEQERNPGTRCC' A
#
# COMPACT_ATOMS: atom_id res chain seq x y z
N MET A 1 -1.30 -4.87 35.81
CA MET A 1 -1.28 -4.81 34.34
C MET A 1 -2.26 -3.73 33.91
N SER A 2 -1.80 -2.48 33.78
CA SER A 2 -2.69 -1.36 33.42
C SER A 2 -3.12 -1.51 31.96
N ALA A 3 -4.41 -1.67 31.72
CA ALA A 3 -4.99 -1.52 30.40
C ALA A 3 -4.82 -0.05 29.99
N ALA A 4 -3.83 0.24 29.16
CA ALA A 4 -3.74 1.53 28.49
C ALA A 4 -5.03 1.69 27.67
N THR A 5 -5.93 2.56 28.11
CA THR A 5 -7.09 2.97 27.33
C THR A 5 -6.54 3.61 26.06
N ALA A 6 -6.73 2.93 24.93
CA ALA A 6 -6.33 3.46 23.64
C ALA A 6 -6.94 4.84 23.48
N THR A 7 -6.12 5.84 23.15
CA THR A 7 -6.64 7.19 22.96
C THR A 7 -7.56 7.20 21.73
N PRO A 8 -8.52 8.13 21.65
CA PRO A 8 -9.32 8.30 20.44
C PRO A 8 -8.46 8.44 19.18
N PHE A 9 -7.26 9.02 19.33
CA PHE A 9 -6.28 9.17 18.26
C PHE A 9 -5.69 7.83 17.80
N ASP A 10 -5.41 6.91 18.72
CA ASP A 10 -4.94 5.56 18.38
C ASP A 10 -5.97 4.76 17.59
N VAL A 11 -7.25 4.93 17.94
CA VAL A 11 -8.37 4.30 17.24
C VAL A 11 -8.50 4.86 15.82
N VAL A 12 -8.48 6.19 15.66
CA VAL A 12 -8.51 6.83 14.32
C VAL A 12 -7.33 6.39 13.46
N ARG A 13 -6.11 6.33 14.03
CA ARG A 13 -4.92 5.85 13.32
C ARG A 13 -5.04 4.39 12.90
N ARG A 14 -5.65 3.55 13.73
CA ARG A 14 -5.88 2.12 13.43
C ARG A 14 -6.92 1.94 12.33
N ILE A 15 -8.01 2.71 12.37
CA ILE A 15 -9.02 2.74 11.30
C ILE A 15 -8.39 3.26 10.01
N GLY A 16 -7.58 4.31 10.05
CA GLY A 16 -6.85 4.81 8.88
C GLY A 16 -5.97 3.75 8.23
N ARG A 17 -5.20 2.98 9.02
CA ARG A 17 -4.42 1.85 8.49
C ARG A 17 -5.29 0.76 7.90
N PHE A 18 -6.41 0.44 8.55
CA PHE A 18 -7.34 -0.57 8.07
C PHE A 18 -7.98 -0.15 6.74
N VAL A 19 -8.49 1.08 6.65
CA VAL A 19 -9.06 1.65 5.43
C VAL A 19 -8.02 1.75 4.33
N SER A 20 -6.78 2.18 4.64
CA SER A 20 -5.70 2.18 3.66
C SER A 20 -5.41 0.77 3.11
N GLY A 21 -5.40 -0.25 3.98
CA GLY A 21 -5.28 -1.66 3.61
C GLY A 21 -6.41 -2.17 2.71
N VAL A 22 -7.66 -1.80 3.02
CA VAL A 22 -8.85 -2.22 2.27
C VAL A 22 -8.97 -1.49 0.93
N THR A 23 -8.65 -0.20 0.89
CA THR A 23 -8.69 0.62 -0.34
C THR A 23 -7.47 0.40 -1.24
N GLY A 24 -6.41 -0.24 -0.72
CA GLY A 24 -5.13 -0.38 -1.39
C GLY A 24 -4.32 0.92 -1.43
N ALA A 25 -4.65 1.92 -0.61
CA ALA A 25 -3.88 3.15 -0.49
C ALA A 25 -2.49 2.92 0.13
N ASP A 26 -2.32 1.82 0.89
CA ASP A 26 -1.05 1.33 1.45
C ASP A 26 -0.21 0.51 0.45
N ARG A 27 -0.73 0.24 -0.76
CA ARG A 27 -0.05 -0.59 -1.77
C ARG A 27 1.36 -0.07 -2.09
N TYR A 28 1.53 1.25 -2.14
CA TYR A 28 2.85 1.86 -2.31
C TYR A 28 3.79 1.55 -1.14
N GLU A 29 3.34 1.69 0.11
CA GLU A 29 4.16 1.44 1.30
C GLU A 29 4.59 -0.02 1.37
N ARG A 30 3.67 -0.95 1.07
CA ARG A 30 3.98 -2.38 0.94
C ARG A 30 4.96 -2.68 -0.19
N TYR A 31 4.83 -2.01 -1.33
CA TYR A 31 5.76 -2.13 -2.45
C TYR A 31 7.17 -1.67 -2.06
N VAL A 32 7.29 -0.54 -1.36
CA VAL A 32 8.58 -0.04 -0.86
C VAL A 32 9.20 -1.00 0.17
N GLU A 33 8.40 -1.52 1.09
CA GLU A 33 8.86 -2.51 2.07
C GLU A 33 9.36 -3.79 1.37
N HIS A 34 8.61 -4.28 0.39
CA HIS A 34 9.00 -5.41 -0.44
C HIS A 34 10.29 -5.13 -1.22
N LEU A 35 10.38 -3.97 -1.88
CA LEU A 35 11.54 -3.57 -2.67
C LEU A 35 12.79 -3.50 -1.78
N ARG A 36 12.68 -2.91 -0.59
CA ARG A 36 13.80 -2.84 0.37
C ARG A 36 14.23 -4.21 0.89
N ARG A 37 13.30 -5.17 1.00
CA ARG A 37 13.58 -6.53 1.48
C ARG A 37 14.18 -7.43 0.41
N VAL A 38 13.73 -7.31 -0.83
CA VAL A 38 14.09 -8.24 -1.93
C VAL A 38 15.15 -7.65 -2.85
N HIS A 39 15.15 -6.33 -3.03
CA HIS A 39 16.04 -5.60 -3.94
C HIS A 39 16.59 -4.33 -3.27
N PRO A 40 17.39 -4.45 -2.20
CA PRO A 40 17.95 -3.30 -1.49
C PRO A 40 18.80 -2.39 -2.38
N GLU A 41 19.34 -2.92 -3.49
CA GLU A 41 20.13 -2.20 -4.48
C GLU A 41 19.30 -1.32 -5.43
N ARG A 42 17.98 -1.53 -5.51
CA ARG A 42 17.14 -0.75 -6.42
C ARG A 42 16.62 0.52 -5.74
N PRO A 43 16.66 1.67 -6.44
CA PRO A 43 16.08 2.90 -5.92
C PRO A 43 14.56 2.77 -5.81
N VAL A 44 14.01 3.30 -4.72
CA VAL A 44 12.57 3.36 -4.50
C VAL A 44 11.96 4.37 -5.48
N PRO A 45 11.01 3.96 -6.35
CA PRO A 45 10.36 4.89 -7.28
C PRO A 45 9.50 5.89 -6.52
N ALA A 46 9.30 7.08 -7.10
CA ALA A 46 8.37 8.05 -6.52
C ALA A 46 6.93 7.51 -6.53
N ARG A 47 6.11 7.93 -5.56
CA ARG A 47 4.72 7.47 -5.42
C ARG A 47 3.90 7.67 -6.70
N ALA A 48 4.11 8.79 -7.40
CA ALA A 48 3.41 9.08 -8.65
C ALA A 48 3.78 8.09 -9.77
N ASP A 49 5.07 7.75 -9.89
CA ASP A 49 5.56 6.84 -10.93
C ASP A 49 5.11 5.40 -10.67
N PHE A 50 5.06 4.99 -9.39
CA PHE A 50 4.47 3.71 -9.00
C PHE A 50 3.02 3.58 -9.47
N TRP A 51 2.18 4.59 -9.19
CA TRP A 51 0.78 4.56 -9.61
C TRP A 51 0.61 4.63 -11.12
N ARG A 52 1.42 5.43 -11.83
CA ARG A 52 1.43 5.46 -13.30
C ARG A 52 1.73 4.07 -13.88
N ALA A 53 2.78 3.42 -13.40
CA ALA A 53 3.14 2.08 -13.85
C ALA A 53 2.03 1.06 -13.52
N HIS A 54 1.43 1.17 -12.32
CA HIS A 54 0.36 0.28 -11.89
C HIS A 54 -0.91 0.42 -12.73
N TYR A 55 -1.32 1.65 -13.08
CA TYR A 55 -2.46 1.85 -13.99
C TYR A 55 -2.14 1.40 -15.41
N ALA A 56 -0.94 1.69 -15.91
CA ALA A 56 -0.50 1.22 -17.23
C ALA A 56 -0.47 -0.32 -17.31
N GLU A 57 -0.09 -1.01 -16.23
CA GLU A 57 -0.17 -2.47 -16.14
C GLU A 57 -1.61 -2.97 -16.17
N GLN A 58 -2.53 -2.31 -15.43
CA GLN A 58 -3.96 -2.66 -15.44
C GLN A 58 -4.63 -2.39 -16.80
N GLU A 59 -4.21 -1.35 -17.52
CA GLU A 59 -4.67 -1.07 -18.89
C GLU A 59 -4.13 -2.09 -19.89
N ARG A 60 -2.88 -2.54 -19.72
CA ARG A 60 -2.24 -3.55 -20.59
C ARG A 60 -2.73 -4.97 -20.32
N ASN A 61 -3.04 -5.28 -19.07
CA ASN A 61 -3.61 -6.55 -18.62
C ASN A 61 -4.93 -6.30 -17.89
N PRO A 62 -5.99 -5.90 -18.63
CA PRO A 62 -7.33 -5.92 -18.06
C PRO A 62 -7.64 -7.39 -17.80
N GLY A 63 -7.63 -7.78 -16.52
CA GLY A 63 -7.75 -9.18 -16.08
C GLY A 63 -8.82 -9.95 -16.87
N THR A 64 -8.51 -11.22 -17.16
CA THR A 64 -9.28 -12.19 -17.96
C THR A 64 -10.58 -11.61 -18.49
N ARG A 65 -10.53 -10.96 -19.66
CA ARG A 65 -11.75 -10.65 -20.40
C ARG A 65 -12.44 -11.99 -20.58
N CYS A 66 -13.64 -12.15 -20.03
CA CYS A 66 -14.44 -13.34 -20.23
C CYS A 66 -14.86 -13.36 -21.71
N CYS A 67 -13.97 -13.87 -22.54
CA CYS A 67 -14.27 -14.49 -23.79
C CYS A 67 -14.20 -15.99 -23.54
#